data_AF-A0A8J7WIU6-F1
#
_entry.id   AF-A0A8J7WIU6-F1
#
_cell.length_a   1.000
_cell.length_b   1.000
_cell.length_c   1.000
_cell.angle_alpha   90.00
_cell.angle_beta   90.00
_cell.angle_gamma   90.00
#
_symmetry.space_group_name_H-M   'P 1'
#
loop_
_entity.id
_entity.type
_entity.pdbx_description
1 polymer ?
#
loop_
_entity_poly.entity_id
_entity_poly.type
_entity_poly.pdbx_seq_one_letter_code
_entity_poly.pdbx_strand_id
1 'polypeptide(L)'
;MKRGEDFALAMRGGRRAGRSTLVAHLWSADLDTPEPRVAVARTGPARAGFVVSKAVGPAVTRNRVKRRLRHLVAARLDRLPGGSVLVVRALPPAAAAAGDELARDLDSALRRLGGSG
;
A
#
# COMPACT_ATOMS: atom_id res chain seq x y z
N MET A 1 1.53 -13.91 6.96
CA MET A 1 1.26 -12.52 7.41
C MET A 1 1.18 -12.54 8.94
N LYS A 2 2.24 -12.10 9.65
CA LYS A 2 2.15 -11.74 11.08
C LYS A 2 1.51 -10.34 11.12
N ARG A 3 0.19 -10.29 11.36
CA ARG A 3 -0.51 -9.99 12.63
C ARG A 3 -0.39 -8.51 13.00
N GLY A 4 -1.38 -7.71 12.60
CA GLY A 4 -1.82 -6.43 13.20
C GLY A 4 -0.83 -5.26 13.34
N GLU A 5 0.35 -5.51 13.89
CA GLU A 5 1.34 -4.53 14.32
C GLU A 5 2.03 -3.87 13.12
N ASP A 6 2.51 -4.66 12.13
CA ASP A 6 3.04 -4.16 10.85
C ASP A 6 2.04 -3.21 10.15
N PHE A 7 0.76 -3.57 10.21
CA PHE A 7 -0.32 -2.83 9.59
C PHE A 7 -0.57 -1.49 10.31
N ALA A 8 -0.50 -1.52 11.63
CA ALA A 8 -0.66 -0.35 12.46
C ALA A 8 0.54 0.60 12.38
N LEU A 9 1.76 0.07 12.17
CA LEU A 9 2.96 0.85 11.87
C LEU A 9 2.78 1.65 10.57
N ALA A 10 2.38 1.00 9.48
CA ALA A 10 2.11 1.68 8.20
C ALA A 10 1.02 2.74 8.29
N MET A 11 -0.04 2.48 9.07
CA MET A 11 -1.16 3.41 9.22
C MET A 11 -0.86 4.61 10.14
N ARG A 12 -0.03 4.44 11.17
CA ARG A 12 0.26 5.50 12.17
C ARG A 12 1.53 6.28 11.90
N GLY A 13 2.56 5.65 11.37
CA GLY A 13 3.89 6.24 11.19
C GLY A 13 4.38 6.32 9.75
N GLY A 14 3.61 5.83 8.77
CA GLY A 14 3.99 5.85 7.36
C GLY A 14 3.53 7.11 6.63
N ARG A 15 4.24 7.44 5.54
CA ARG A 15 3.82 8.45 4.56
C ARG A 15 2.54 8.02 3.86
N ARG A 16 1.67 8.98 3.50
CA ARG A 16 0.40 8.72 2.80
C ARG A 16 0.25 9.49 1.49
N ALA A 17 -0.39 8.87 0.50
CA ALA A 17 -0.78 9.52 -0.76
C ALA A 17 -2.19 9.06 -1.18
N GLY A 18 -3.11 10.02 -1.30
CA GLY A 18 -4.48 9.77 -1.76
C GLY A 18 -4.65 10.02 -3.26
N ARG A 19 -5.50 9.21 -3.90
CA ARG A 19 -5.95 9.31 -5.30
C ARG A 19 -7.47 9.11 -5.36
N SER A 20 -8.06 9.19 -6.55
CA SER A 20 -9.52 9.07 -6.72
C SER A 20 -10.03 7.68 -6.31
N THR A 21 -9.26 6.62 -6.60
CA THR A 21 -9.68 5.24 -6.33
C THR A 21 -9.07 4.63 -5.07
N LEU A 22 -7.95 5.16 -4.57
CA LEU A 22 -7.22 4.56 -3.45
C LEU A 22 -6.43 5.55 -2.60
N VAL A 23 -6.06 5.11 -1.41
CA VAL A 23 -5.05 5.76 -0.56
C VAL A 23 -3.95 4.75 -0.27
N ALA A 24 -2.71 5.10 -0.56
CA ALA A 24 -1.54 4.30 -0.21
C ALA A 24 -0.88 4.87 1.04
N HIS A 25 -0.54 3.98 1.97
CA HIS A 25 0.29 4.26 3.14
C HIS A 25 1.56 3.43 3.01
N LEU A 26 2.71 4.07 3.05
CA LEU A 26 4.00 3.40 2.98
C LEU A 26 4.78 3.76 4.23
N TRP A 27 5.19 2.74 4.96
CA TRP A 27 6.20 2.87 6.00
C TRP A 27 7.47 2.16 5.56
N SER A 28 8.61 2.78 5.78
CA SER A 28 9.92 2.19 5.56
C SER A 28 10.87 2.61 6.66
N ALA A 29 11.64 1.66 7.18
CA ALA A 29 12.69 1.94 8.15
C ALA A 29 13.71 2.96 7.63
N ASP A 30 13.99 2.99 6.32
CA ASP A 30 14.93 3.94 5.71
C ASP A 30 14.39 5.38 5.65
N LEU A 31 13.06 5.52 5.55
CA LEU A 31 12.41 6.82 5.38
C LEU A 31 11.89 7.39 6.71
N ASP A 32 11.48 6.54 7.63
CA ASP A 32 10.68 6.93 8.79
C ASP A 32 11.39 6.67 10.14
N THR A 33 12.56 6.02 10.18
CA THR A 33 13.32 5.82 11.43
C THR A 33 14.84 5.81 11.23
N PRO A 34 15.57 6.86 11.61
CA PRO A 34 17.02 6.95 11.41
C PRO A 34 17.87 6.03 12.31
N GLU A 35 17.26 5.22 13.19
CA GLU A 35 18.02 4.42 14.16
C GLU A 35 18.61 3.11 13.60
N PRO A 36 19.84 2.74 14.04
CA PRO A 36 20.56 1.56 13.54
C PRO A 36 19.95 0.22 14.00
N ARG A 37 19.14 0.19 15.07
CA ARG A 37 18.53 -1.04 15.60
C ARG A 37 17.46 -1.64 14.68
N VAL A 38 16.93 -0.85 13.74
CA VAL A 38 15.92 -1.29 12.76
C VAL A 38 16.57 -1.99 11.54
N ALA A 39 17.90 -2.11 11.48
CA ALA A 39 18.64 -2.74 10.38
C ALA A 39 18.18 -4.17 10.03
N VAL A 40 17.76 -4.94 11.03
CA VAL A 40 17.28 -6.32 10.82
C VAL A 40 15.88 -6.33 10.18
N ALA A 41 15.08 -5.28 10.37
CA ALA A 41 13.82 -5.12 9.64
C ALA A 41 14.05 -4.64 8.19
N ARG A 42 15.17 -3.96 7.89
CA ARG A 42 15.55 -3.46 6.55
C ARG A 42 15.85 -4.56 5.52
N THR A 43 16.08 -5.80 5.96
CA THR A 43 16.55 -6.91 5.10
C THR A 43 15.46 -7.89 4.66
N GLY A 44 14.21 -7.71 5.11
CA GLY A 44 13.08 -8.54 4.68
C GLY A 44 12.45 -8.10 3.35
N PRO A 45 11.68 -8.97 2.67
CA PRO A 45 10.91 -8.55 1.50
C PRO A 45 9.85 -7.50 1.90
N ALA A 46 9.60 -6.54 1.03
CA ALA A 46 8.51 -5.59 1.21
C ALA A 46 7.17 -6.33 1.31
N ARG A 47 6.25 -5.80 2.13
CA ARG A 47 4.96 -6.44 2.44
C ARG A 47 3.83 -5.52 2.02
N ALA A 48 2.72 -6.12 1.59
CA ALA A 48 1.53 -5.40 1.17
C ALA A 48 0.27 -5.84 1.93
N GLY A 49 -0.47 -4.87 2.47
CA GLY A 49 -1.81 -5.02 3.05
C GLY A 49 -2.87 -4.32 2.20
N PHE A 50 -4.11 -4.82 2.24
CA PHE A 50 -5.23 -4.26 1.48
C PHE A 50 -6.45 -4.05 2.36
N VAL A 51 -6.98 -2.83 2.38
CA VAL A 51 -8.23 -2.46 3.05
C VAL A 51 -9.28 -2.18 2.01
N VAL A 52 -10.38 -2.94 2.04
CA VAL A 52 -11.54 -2.70 1.19
C VAL A 52 -12.78 -2.68 2.07
N SER A 53 -13.25 -1.47 2.39
CA SER A 53 -14.38 -1.28 3.31
C SER A 53 -15.72 -1.64 2.68
N LYS A 54 -16.78 -1.77 3.49
CA LYS A 54 -18.16 -2.02 3.01
C LYS A 54 -18.67 -0.92 2.07
N ALA A 55 -18.15 0.31 2.17
CA ALA A 55 -18.52 1.43 1.30
C ALA A 55 -18.13 1.24 -0.17
N VAL A 56 -17.20 0.33 -0.47
CA VAL A 56 -16.81 -0.02 -1.86
C VAL A 56 -17.86 -0.93 -2.52
N GLY A 57 -18.75 -1.56 -1.74
CA GLY A 57 -19.87 -2.34 -2.25
C GLY A 57 -19.96 -3.76 -1.68
N PRO A 58 -20.73 -4.65 -2.34
CA PRO A 58 -20.96 -6.01 -1.85
C PRO A 58 -19.67 -6.83 -1.84
N ALA A 59 -19.68 -7.96 -1.14
CA ALA A 59 -18.50 -8.80 -0.96
C ALA A 59 -17.81 -9.19 -2.29
N VAL A 60 -18.58 -9.49 -3.32
CA VAL A 60 -18.07 -9.85 -4.65
C VAL A 60 -17.28 -8.70 -5.28
N THR A 61 -17.83 -7.48 -5.27
CA THR A 61 -17.15 -6.27 -5.76
C THR A 61 -15.88 -6.01 -4.96
N ARG A 62 -15.94 -6.08 -3.61
CA ARG A 62 -14.77 -5.86 -2.75
C ARG A 62 -13.67 -6.88 -2.99
N ASN A 63 -14.02 -8.16 -3.17
CA ASN A 63 -13.07 -9.22 -3.47
C ASN A 63 -12.44 -9.05 -4.85
N ARG A 64 -13.22 -8.61 -5.86
CA ARG A 64 -12.71 -8.28 -7.19
C ARG A 64 -11.69 -7.14 -7.12
N VAL A 65 -12.02 -6.05 -6.42
CA VAL A 65 -11.13 -4.90 -6.21
C VAL A 65 -9.85 -5.35 -5.49
N LYS A 66 -9.97 -6.09 -4.38
CA LYS A 66 -8.82 -6.62 -3.63
C LYS A 66 -7.92 -7.50 -4.50
N ARG A 67 -8.50 -8.38 -5.33
CA ARG A 67 -7.74 -9.25 -6.25
C ARG A 67 -6.97 -8.43 -7.28
N ARG A 68 -7.62 -7.43 -7.89
CA ARG A 68 -6.98 -6.51 -8.86
C ARG A 68 -5.83 -5.73 -8.23
N LEU A 69 -6.06 -5.12 -7.07
CA LEU A 69 -5.03 -4.37 -6.34
C LEU A 69 -3.85 -5.27 -5.96
N ARG A 70 -4.10 -6.51 -5.52
CA ARG A 70 -3.04 -7.47 -5.21
C ARG A 70 -2.16 -7.75 -6.41
N HIS A 71 -2.76 -7.98 -7.58
CA HIS A 71 -2.00 -8.23 -8.80
C HIS A 71 -1.16 -7.02 -9.21
N LEU A 72 -1.74 -5.82 -9.18
CA LEU A 72 -1.01 -4.58 -9.50
C LEU A 72 0.15 -4.31 -8.55
N VAL A 73 -0.06 -4.51 -7.24
CA VAL A 73 0.97 -4.30 -6.22
C VAL A 73 2.06 -5.35 -6.29
N ALA A 74 1.74 -6.62 -6.57
CA ALA A 74 2.74 -7.69 -6.68
C ALA A 74 3.83 -7.33 -7.71
N ALA A 75 3.45 -6.78 -8.85
CA ALA A 75 4.39 -6.34 -9.89
C ALA A 75 5.25 -5.10 -9.51
N ARG A 76 4.97 -4.46 -8.37
CA ARG A 76 5.62 -3.21 -7.93
C ARG A 76 6.27 -3.33 -6.55
N LEU A 77 6.07 -4.44 -5.86
CA LEU A 77 6.51 -4.63 -4.48
C LEU A 77 8.03 -4.65 -4.39
N ASP A 78 8.70 -5.22 -5.40
CA ASP A 78 10.16 -5.29 -5.50
C ASP A 78 10.83 -3.93 -5.76
N ARG A 79 10.04 -2.90 -6.09
CA ARG A 79 10.53 -1.52 -6.28
C ARG A 79 10.52 -0.72 -4.98
N LEU A 80 9.96 -1.27 -3.91
CA LEU A 80 9.96 -0.63 -2.60
C LEU A 80 11.22 -0.99 -1.82
N PRO A 81 11.70 -0.11 -0.93
CA PRO A 81 12.83 -0.45 -0.07
C PRO A 81 12.56 -1.74 0.73
N GLY A 82 13.62 -2.49 1.01
CA GLY A 82 13.55 -3.69 1.85
C GLY A 82 12.88 -3.40 3.20
N GLY A 83 12.09 -4.35 3.68
CA GLY A 83 11.38 -4.20 4.96
C GLY A 83 10.18 -3.25 4.94
N SER A 84 9.89 -2.60 3.81
CA SER A 84 8.77 -1.65 3.73
C SER A 84 7.42 -2.33 3.89
N VAL A 85 6.49 -1.61 4.51
CA VAL A 85 5.10 -2.04 4.65
C VAL A 85 4.21 -1.08 3.88
N LEU A 86 3.64 -1.55 2.77
CA LEU A 86 2.65 -0.85 1.97
C LEU A 86 1.25 -1.27 2.40
N VAL A 87 0.37 -0.31 2.65
CA VAL A 87 -1.06 -0.57 2.81
C VAL A 87 -1.86 0.24 1.81
N VAL A 88 -2.67 -0.45 1.01
CA VAL A 88 -3.57 0.17 0.02
C VAL A 88 -5.00 0.10 0.53
N ARG A 89 -5.59 1.26 0.77
CA ARG A 89 -7.02 1.41 1.07
C ARG A 89 -7.78 1.76 -0.20
N ALA A 90 -8.72 0.91 -0.60
CA ALA A 90 -9.65 1.20 -1.68
C ALA A 90 -10.72 2.20 -1.22
N LEU A 91 -11.02 3.17 -2.09
CA LEU A 91 -12.11 4.12 -1.93
C LEU A 91 -13.33 3.67 -2.77
N PRO A 92 -14.54 4.18 -2.49
CA PRO A 92 -15.74 3.78 -3.24
C PRO A 92 -15.60 3.82 -4.78
N PRO A 93 -14.93 4.81 -5.40
CA PRO A 93 -14.73 4.83 -6.86
C PRO A 93 -13.97 3.61 -7.42
N ALA A 94 -13.16 2.91 -6.62
CA ALA A 94 -12.45 1.71 -7.07
C ALA A 94 -13.38 0.57 -7.53
N ALA A 95 -14.65 0.59 -7.10
CA ALA A 95 -15.65 -0.39 -7.51
C ALA A 95 -15.93 -0.37 -9.02
N ALA A 96 -15.96 0.83 -9.61
CA ALA A 96 -16.27 1.07 -11.01
C ALA A 96 -15.02 1.34 -11.87
N ALA A 97 -13.88 1.64 -11.24
CA ALA A 97 -12.65 1.98 -11.93
C ALA A 97 -12.16 0.89 -12.90
N ALA A 98 -11.66 1.34 -14.05
CA ALA A 98 -10.98 0.49 -15.01
C ALA A 98 -9.64 -0.03 -14.44
N GLY A 99 -9.13 -1.14 -14.98
CA GLY A 99 -7.85 -1.71 -14.55
C GLY A 99 -6.70 -0.71 -14.64
N ASP A 100 -6.62 0.01 -15.76
CA ASP A 100 -5.58 1.00 -16.02
C ASP A 100 -5.70 2.24 -15.14
N GLU A 101 -6.91 2.60 -14.73
CA GLU A 101 -7.15 3.70 -13.79
C GLU A 101 -6.60 3.35 -12.40
N LEU A 102 -6.91 2.15 -11.89
CA LEU A 102 -6.35 1.64 -10.64
C LEU A 102 -4.82 1.56 -10.68
N ALA A 103 -4.25 1.14 -11.81
CA ALA A 103 -2.81 1.08 -12.02
C ALA A 103 -2.18 2.48 -11.99
N ARG A 104 -2.76 3.44 -12.75
CA ARG A 104 -2.31 4.84 -12.79
C ARG A 104 -2.34 5.49 -11.42
N ASP A 105 -3.42 5.29 -10.66
CA ASP A 105 -3.55 5.80 -9.30
C ASP A 105 -2.51 5.18 -8.37
N LEU A 106 -2.33 3.86 -8.42
CA LEU A 106 -1.32 3.19 -7.61
C LEU A 106 0.08 3.72 -7.93
N ASP A 107 0.45 3.77 -9.21
CA ASP A 107 1.76 4.24 -9.66
C ASP A 107 2.00 5.71 -9.27
N SER A 108 0.99 6.55 -9.44
CA SER A 108 1.06 7.95 -9.02
C SER A 108 1.21 8.08 -7.51
N ALA A 109 0.49 7.29 -6.72
CA ALA A 109 0.62 7.29 -5.27
C ALA A 109 2.01 6.83 -4.82
N LEU A 110 2.52 5.72 -5.39
CA LEU A 110 3.86 5.21 -5.09
C LEU A 110 4.96 6.20 -5.48
N ARG A 111 4.86 6.88 -6.62
CA ARG A 111 5.82 7.95 -6.97
C ARG A 111 5.84 9.08 -5.94
N ARG A 112 4.67 9.50 -5.44
CA ARG A 112 4.57 10.53 -4.39
C ARG A 112 5.12 10.04 -3.04
N LEU A 113 5.13 8.73 -2.80
CA LEU A 113 5.64 8.13 -1.57
C LEU A 113 7.13 7.77 -1.64
N GLY A 114 7.66 7.49 -2.84
CA GLY A 114 9.10 7.28 -3.08
C GLY A 114 9.87 8.59 -3.32
N GLY A 115 9.18 9.65 -3.73
CA GLY A 115 9.73 11.00 -3.83
C GLY A 115 9.63 11.74 -2.50
N SER A 116 10.58 11.53 -1.60
CA SER A 116 11.08 12.61 -0.75
C SER A 116 12.57 12.68 -0.99
N GLY A 117 12.96 13.58 -1.89
CA GLY A 117 14.09 14.46 -1.57
C GLY A 117 13.61 15.53 -0.60
#